data_AF-A0A8T6ZWB4-F1
#
_entry.id   AF-A0A8T6ZWB4-F1
#
_cell.length_a   1.000
_cell.length_b   1.000
_cell.length_c   1.000
_cell.angle_alpha   90.00
_cell.angle_beta   90.00
_cell.angle_gamma   90.00
#
_symmetry.space_group_name_H-M   'P 1'
#
loop_
_entity.id
_entity.type
_entity.pdbx_description
1 polymer ?
#
loop_
_entity_poly.entity_id
_entity_poly.type
_entity_poly.pdbx_seq_one_letter_code
_entity_poly.pdbx_strand_id
1 'polypeptide(L)'
;MGPCETIDPLIQALLNPSRHGKDVTAVTLVETHISWVLLTGKIALKIKKPVKLPFLDFSSADARRRYCEEEIRLNRRLAPEIYLDVVSIGGTRDDPVLDREPAFDYAVRMREFPSEARLDRRIADGAVLLADIVDLAELVGEFHAQLPAAPADSGLGTATEIVRSVEKNLAETAAAVPAKLGPHSTVHSYLLEQGKRLKGALNQRKQAGAIKECHGDLHLEN
;
A
#
# COMPACT_ATOMS: atom_id res chain seq x y z
N MET A 1 22.98 -15.70 -5.43
CA MET A 1 22.63 -14.91 -6.62
C MET A 1 21.39 -15.55 -7.23
N GLY A 2 20.21 -14.99 -6.93
CA GLY A 2 19.00 -15.39 -7.65
C GLY A 2 19.11 -15.00 -9.13
N PRO A 3 18.27 -15.55 -10.02
CA PRO A 3 18.25 -15.12 -11.41
C PRO A 3 18.08 -13.60 -11.45
N CYS A 4 18.90 -12.93 -12.25
CA CYS A 4 18.74 -11.53 -12.57
C CYS A 4 17.36 -11.40 -13.23
N GLU A 5 16.33 -11.03 -12.46
CA GLU A 5 15.00 -10.78 -13.01
C GLU A 5 15.17 -9.68 -14.04
N THR A 6 14.92 -10.01 -15.31
CA THR A 6 14.95 -9.05 -16.39
C THR A 6 13.88 -8.00 -16.07
N ILE A 7 14.29 -6.75 -15.91
CA ILE A 7 13.36 -5.63 -15.67
C ILE A 7 12.31 -5.64 -16.77
N ASP A 8 11.03 -5.49 -16.38
CA ASP A 8 9.90 -5.45 -17.32
C ASP A 8 10.16 -4.42 -18.44
N PRO A 9 9.93 -4.75 -19.73
CA PRO A 9 10.19 -3.82 -20.85
C PRO A 9 9.57 -2.44 -20.67
N LEU A 10 8.38 -2.37 -20.05
CA LEU A 10 7.74 -1.10 -19.70
C LEU A 10 8.63 -0.24 -18.80
N ILE A 11 9.15 -0.84 -17.74
CA ILE A 11 9.97 -0.15 -16.74
C ILE A 11 11.32 0.20 -17.35
N GLN A 12 11.91 -0.72 -18.12
CA GLN A 12 13.16 -0.47 -18.84
C GLN A 12 13.03 0.74 -19.78
N ALA A 13 11.93 0.84 -20.52
CA ALA A 13 11.69 1.96 -21.43
C ALA A 13 11.45 3.27 -20.67
N LEU A 14 10.68 3.23 -19.57
CA LEU A 14 10.40 4.38 -18.72
C LEU A 14 11.59 4.82 -17.86
N LEU A 15 12.69 4.07 -17.79
CA LEU A 15 13.93 4.56 -17.20
C LEU A 15 14.63 5.62 -18.06
N ASN A 16 14.23 5.81 -19.32
CA ASN A 16 14.74 6.88 -20.17
C ASN A 16 14.19 8.25 -19.72
N PRO A 17 15.04 9.20 -19.26
CA PRO A 17 14.61 10.52 -18.79
C PRO A 17 13.81 11.32 -19.83
N SER A 18 14.10 11.16 -21.13
CA SER A 18 13.42 11.91 -22.19
C SER A 18 11.92 11.60 -22.29
N ARG A 19 11.43 10.53 -21.66
CA ARG A 19 10.02 10.15 -21.62
C ARG A 19 9.21 10.90 -20.56
N HIS A 20 9.87 11.63 -19.65
CA HIS A 20 9.23 12.32 -18.52
C HIS A 20 9.23 13.84 -18.63
N GLY A 21 9.70 14.37 -19.76
CA GLY A 21 9.79 15.80 -20.04
C GLY A 21 11.23 16.28 -20.22
N LYS A 22 11.36 17.50 -20.75
CA LYS A 22 12.67 18.06 -21.18
C LYS A 22 13.62 18.36 -20.01
N ASP A 23 13.08 18.59 -18.82
CA ASP A 23 13.86 18.97 -17.63
C ASP A 23 14.29 17.76 -16.78
N VAL A 24 13.88 16.54 -17.16
CA VAL A 24 14.22 15.32 -16.41
C VAL A 24 15.55 14.79 -16.95
N THR A 25 16.56 14.76 -16.09
CA THR A 25 17.92 14.33 -16.46
C THR A 25 18.25 12.92 -16.00
N ALA A 26 17.51 12.38 -15.02
CA ALA A 26 17.69 11.05 -14.49
C ALA A 26 16.35 10.47 -14.02
N VAL A 27 16.24 9.14 -14.05
CA VAL A 27 15.12 8.41 -13.46
C VAL A 27 15.67 7.34 -12.53
N THR A 28 15.25 7.35 -11.27
CA THR A 28 15.63 6.31 -10.30
C THR A 28 14.47 5.35 -10.10
N LEU A 29 14.75 4.05 -10.19
CA LEU A 29 13.79 2.99 -9.88
C LEU A 29 13.91 2.57 -8.42
N VAL A 30 12.81 2.65 -7.69
CA VAL A 30 12.62 2.03 -6.37
C VAL A 30 11.61 0.90 -6.53
N GLU A 31 11.97 -0.29 -6.06
CA GLU A 31 11.16 -1.48 -6.21
C GLU A 31 10.62 -1.97 -4.87
N THR A 32 9.32 -2.24 -4.84
CA THR A 32 8.64 -2.88 -3.70
C THR A 32 8.16 -4.27 -4.10
N HIS A 33 7.54 -4.99 -3.17
CA HIS A 33 6.99 -6.31 -3.46
C HIS A 33 5.92 -6.30 -4.56
N ILE A 34 5.13 -5.22 -4.68
CA ILE A 34 3.94 -5.15 -5.56
C ILE A 34 3.92 -3.92 -6.48
N SER A 35 4.96 -3.09 -6.49
CA SER A 35 5.01 -1.87 -7.30
C SER A 35 6.43 -1.48 -7.67
N TRP A 36 6.57 -0.79 -8.79
CA TRP A 36 7.73 -0.02 -9.19
C TRP A 36 7.43 1.46 -8.98
N VAL A 37 8.39 2.22 -8.46
CA VAL A 37 8.31 3.68 -8.30
C VAL A 37 9.44 4.31 -9.07
N LEU A 38 9.10 5.14 -10.07
CA LEU A 38 10.05 5.89 -10.87
C LEU A 38 10.13 7.32 -10.36
N LEU A 39 11.30 7.72 -9.87
CA LEU A 39 11.59 9.06 -9.36
C LEU A 39 12.27 9.89 -10.45
N THR A 40 11.77 11.08 -10.74
CA THR A 40 12.24 11.97 -11.81
C THR A 40 12.89 13.25 -11.29
N GLY A 41 12.96 13.43 -9.97
CA GLY A 41 13.39 14.64 -9.26
C GLY A 41 12.29 15.68 -9.03
N LYS A 42 11.12 15.54 -9.69
CA LYS A 42 9.95 16.43 -9.50
C LYS A 42 8.66 15.64 -9.29
N ILE A 43 8.53 14.52 -9.99
CA ILE A 43 7.35 13.66 -10.00
C ILE A 43 7.79 12.22 -9.76
N ALA A 44 7.00 11.48 -9.00
CA ALA A 44 7.13 10.04 -8.88
C ALA A 44 5.97 9.34 -9.61
N LEU A 45 6.27 8.27 -10.35
CA LEU A 45 5.27 7.40 -10.98
C LEU A 45 5.28 6.05 -10.31
N LYS A 46 4.19 5.67 -9.66
CA LYS A 46 4.02 4.36 -9.04
C LYS A 46 3.18 3.44 -9.92
N ILE A 47 3.83 2.42 -10.48
CA ILE A 47 3.25 1.42 -11.38
C ILE A 47 3.09 0.12 -10.60
N LYS A 48 1.89 -0.44 -10.59
CA LYS A 48 1.60 -1.71 -9.91
C LYS A 48 2.14 -2.89 -10.72
N LYS A 49 2.80 -3.84 -10.07
CA LYS A 49 3.29 -5.05 -10.73
C LYS A 49 2.13 -5.94 -11.17
N PRO A 50 2.21 -6.65 -12.31
CA PRO A 50 1.14 -7.52 -12.79
C PRO A 50 1.11 -8.86 -12.03
N VAL A 51 0.90 -8.81 -10.71
CA VAL A 51 0.94 -9.97 -9.82
C VAL A 51 -0.43 -10.32 -9.27
N LYS A 52 -0.62 -11.59 -8.94
CA LYS A 52 -1.80 -12.10 -8.22
C LYS A 52 -1.35 -12.84 -6.97
N LEU A 53 -1.69 -12.30 -5.82
CA LEU A 53 -1.40 -12.82 -4.48
C LEU A 53 -2.72 -13.24 -3.79
N PRO A 54 -2.68 -14.05 -2.73
CA PRO A 54 -3.89 -14.50 -2.03
C PRO A 54 -4.76 -13.40 -1.41
N PHE A 55 -4.26 -12.16 -1.37
CA PHE A 55 -4.90 -10.98 -0.80
C PHE A 55 -4.94 -9.77 -1.76
N LEU A 56 -4.43 -9.92 -2.99
CA LEU A 56 -4.27 -8.82 -3.94
C LEU A 56 -4.29 -9.33 -5.38
N ASP A 57 -5.06 -8.69 -6.26
CA ASP A 57 -5.09 -9.03 -7.68
C ASP A 57 -4.81 -7.80 -8.54
N PHE A 58 -3.60 -7.72 -9.09
CA PHE A 58 -3.15 -6.72 -10.05
C PHE A 58 -2.90 -7.34 -11.43
N SER A 59 -3.43 -8.53 -11.70
CA SER A 59 -3.13 -9.28 -12.93
C SER A 59 -3.60 -8.57 -14.20
N SER A 60 -4.76 -7.90 -14.17
CA SER A 60 -5.28 -7.15 -15.32
C SER A 60 -4.99 -5.65 -15.24
N ALA A 61 -4.90 -4.99 -16.40
CA ALA A 61 -4.75 -3.54 -16.48
C ALA A 61 -5.93 -2.81 -15.82
N ASP A 62 -7.16 -3.30 -15.98
CA ASP A 62 -8.36 -2.75 -15.31
C ASP A 62 -8.29 -2.86 -13.79
N ALA A 63 -7.76 -3.97 -13.27
CA ALA A 63 -7.53 -4.11 -11.83
C ALA A 63 -6.50 -3.07 -11.36
N ARG A 64 -5.37 -2.94 -12.08
CA ARG A 64 -4.35 -1.94 -11.74
C ARG A 64 -4.87 -0.51 -11.82
N ARG A 65 -5.71 -0.18 -12.82
CA ARG A 65 -6.41 1.10 -12.92
C ARG A 65 -7.23 1.37 -11.67
N ARG A 66 -8.14 0.46 -11.34
CA ARG A 66 -9.02 0.58 -10.16
C ARG A 66 -8.21 0.81 -8.89
N TYR A 67 -7.12 0.07 -8.69
CA TYR A 67 -6.30 0.23 -7.50
C TYR A 67 -5.42 1.50 -7.53
N CYS A 68 -5.12 2.08 -8.69
CA CYS A 68 -4.54 3.42 -8.77
C CYS A 68 -5.56 4.50 -8.39
N GLU A 69 -6.80 4.37 -8.86
CA GLU A 69 -7.92 5.25 -8.50
C GLU A 69 -8.21 5.18 -6.99
N GLU A 70 -8.22 3.98 -6.40
CA GLU A 70 -8.37 3.80 -4.96
C GLU A 70 -7.20 4.39 -4.17
N GLU A 71 -5.96 4.23 -4.63
CA GLU A 71 -4.80 4.84 -3.97
C GLU A 71 -4.89 6.38 -3.96
N ILE A 72 -5.30 6.99 -5.08
CA ILE A 72 -5.58 8.43 -5.14
C ILE A 72 -6.72 8.81 -4.19
N ARG A 73 -7.85 8.10 -4.23
CA ARG A 73 -9.03 8.38 -3.39
C ARG A 73 -8.68 8.33 -1.90
N LEU A 74 -7.89 7.33 -1.50
CA LEU A 74 -7.55 7.08 -0.11
C LEU A 74 -6.52 8.08 0.40
N ASN A 75 -5.43 8.30 -0.34
CA ASN A 75 -4.28 9.03 0.16
C ASN A 75 -4.39 10.55 0.01
N ARG A 76 -5.14 11.06 -0.98
CA ARG A 76 -5.40 12.51 -1.10
C ARG A 76 -6.13 13.11 0.10
N ARG A 77 -6.77 12.29 0.94
CA ARG A 77 -7.43 12.77 2.17
C ARG A 77 -6.43 13.34 3.18
N LEU A 78 -5.19 12.85 3.17
CA LEU A 78 -4.11 13.32 4.05
C LEU A 78 -2.94 13.97 3.31
N ALA A 79 -2.77 13.71 2.01
CA ALA A 79 -1.67 14.25 1.23
C ALA A 79 -2.09 14.67 -0.20
N PRO A 80 -3.05 15.60 -0.36
CA PRO A 80 -3.56 16.00 -1.67
C PRO A 80 -2.49 16.62 -2.60
N GLU A 81 -1.46 17.22 -2.03
CA GLU A 81 -0.35 17.87 -2.74
C GLU A 81 0.70 16.86 -3.24
N ILE A 82 0.70 15.67 -2.64
CA ILE A 82 1.56 14.54 -3.02
C ILE A 82 0.85 13.67 -4.05
N TYR A 83 -0.41 13.28 -3.83
CA TYR A 83 -1.12 12.34 -4.72
C TYR A 83 -1.87 13.10 -5.83
N LEU A 84 -1.27 13.18 -7.04
CA LEU A 84 -1.65 14.15 -8.06
C LEU A 84 -2.73 13.68 -9.02
N ASP A 85 -2.64 12.48 -9.60
CA ASP A 85 -3.63 11.89 -10.52
C ASP A 85 -3.31 10.42 -10.86
N VAL A 86 -4.21 9.79 -11.64
CA VAL A 86 -3.94 8.51 -12.32
C VAL A 86 -3.56 8.80 -13.76
N VAL A 87 -2.46 8.20 -14.21
CA VAL A 87 -1.89 8.37 -15.55
C VAL A 87 -2.13 7.12 -16.37
N SER A 88 -2.67 7.28 -17.57
CA SER A 88 -2.73 6.21 -18.56
C SER A 88 -1.38 5.99 -19.23
N ILE A 89 -1.05 4.73 -19.51
CA ILE A 89 0.15 4.33 -20.22
C ILE A 89 -0.29 3.60 -21.50
N GLY A 90 -0.20 4.30 -22.62
CA GLY A 90 -0.52 3.78 -23.95
C GLY A 90 0.72 3.52 -24.80
N GLY A 91 0.51 3.13 -26.06
CA GLY A 91 1.60 2.72 -26.96
C GLY A 91 1.91 1.23 -26.82
N THR A 92 3.18 0.86 -26.74
CA THR A 92 3.63 -0.52 -26.49
C THR A 92 4.49 -0.58 -25.23
N ARG A 93 4.81 -1.78 -24.72
CA ARG A 93 5.69 -1.90 -23.55
C ARG A 93 7.11 -1.40 -23.85
N ASP A 94 7.60 -1.57 -25.08
CA ASP A 94 8.93 -1.09 -25.50
C ASP A 94 8.96 0.42 -25.82
N ASP A 95 7.81 0.98 -26.23
CA ASP A 95 7.65 2.40 -26.51
C ASP A 95 6.39 2.97 -25.81
N PRO A 96 6.43 3.08 -24.46
CA PRO A 96 5.32 3.57 -23.68
C PRO A 96 5.23 5.09 -23.78
N VAL A 97 3.99 5.58 -23.80
CA VAL A 97 3.67 7.01 -23.78
C VAL A 97 2.70 7.27 -22.63
N LEU A 98 3.09 8.16 -21.72
CA LEU A 98 2.25 8.61 -20.62
C LEU A 98 1.11 9.49 -21.13
N ASP A 99 -0.02 9.49 -20.40
CA ASP A 99 -1.24 10.24 -20.73
C ASP A 99 -1.80 9.90 -22.12
N ARG A 100 -1.60 8.66 -22.58
CA ARG A 100 -2.03 8.20 -23.91
C ARG A 100 -3.05 7.07 -23.81
N GLU A 101 -4.14 7.24 -24.56
CA GLU A 101 -5.13 6.19 -24.82
C GLU A 101 -4.96 5.59 -26.23
N PRO A 102 -5.37 4.33 -26.46
CA PRO A 102 -5.81 3.37 -25.45
C PRO A 102 -4.66 2.93 -24.54
N ALA A 103 -4.92 2.90 -23.24
CA ALA A 103 -3.97 2.49 -22.23
C ALA A 103 -3.86 0.96 -22.15
N PHE A 104 -2.63 0.44 -22.06
CA PHE A 104 -2.38 -0.95 -21.69
C PHE A 104 -1.98 -1.09 -20.20
N ASP A 105 -1.66 0.02 -19.53
CA ASP A 105 -1.35 0.06 -18.10
C ASP A 105 -1.63 1.44 -17.50
N TYR A 106 -1.49 1.56 -16.16
CA TYR A 106 -1.75 2.79 -15.42
C TYR A 106 -0.72 3.01 -14.31
N ALA A 107 -0.51 4.27 -13.95
CA ALA A 107 0.34 4.68 -12.83
C ALA A 107 -0.39 5.67 -11.92
N VAL A 108 0.03 5.72 -10.65
CA VAL A 108 -0.26 6.86 -9.76
C VAL A 108 0.84 7.89 -9.97
N ARG A 109 0.47 9.11 -10.34
CA ARG A 109 1.40 10.25 -10.37
C ARG A 109 1.40 10.94 -9.03
N MET A 110 2.60 11.13 -8.50
CA MET A 110 2.82 11.78 -7.21
C MET A 110 3.83 12.91 -7.36
N ARG A 111 3.75 13.91 -6.49
CA ARG A 111 4.84 14.87 -6.32
C ARG A 111 5.98 14.16 -5.60
N GLU A 112 7.16 14.18 -6.22
CA GLU A 112 8.35 13.70 -5.55
C GLU A 112 8.81 14.73 -4.52
N PHE A 113 9.27 14.25 -3.37
CA PHE A 113 9.83 15.08 -2.31
C PHE A 113 11.23 14.58 -1.93
N PRO A 114 12.10 15.45 -1.39
CA PRO A 114 13.46 15.08 -1.02
C PRO A 114 13.50 13.90 -0.06
N SER A 115 14.44 12.97 -0.26
CA SER A 115 14.54 11.76 0.56
C SER A 115 14.80 12.06 2.04
N GLU A 116 15.44 13.20 2.31
CA GLU A 116 15.79 13.74 3.62
C GLU A 116 14.56 14.23 4.39
N ALA A 117 13.45 14.53 3.69
CA ALA A 117 12.20 14.92 4.31
C ALA A 117 11.39 13.72 4.85
N ARG A 118 11.79 12.48 4.53
CA ARG A 118 11.16 11.27 5.09
C ARG A 118 11.34 11.20 6.60
N LEU A 119 10.33 10.69 7.30
CA LEU A 119 10.29 10.75 8.76
C LEU A 119 11.38 9.87 9.40
N ASP A 120 11.73 8.73 8.79
CA ASP A 120 12.85 7.89 9.23
C ASP A 120 14.19 8.65 9.22
N ARG A 121 14.43 9.47 8.18
CA ARG A 121 15.64 10.28 8.03
C ARG A 121 15.67 11.44 9.00
N ARG A 122 14.57 12.17 9.12
CA ARG A 122 14.46 13.26 10.10
C ARG A 122 14.65 12.76 11.53
N ILE A 123 14.16 11.57 11.87
CA ILE A 123 14.39 10.96 13.19
C ILE A 123 15.88 10.62 13.38
N ALA A 124 16.51 9.99 12.38
CA ALA A 124 17.93 9.65 12.44
C ALA A 124 18.83 10.89 12.60
N ASP A 125 18.43 12.00 12.00
CA ASP A 125 19.14 13.29 12.05
C ASP A 125 18.81 14.12 13.31
N GLY A 126 17.94 13.62 14.21
CA GLY A 126 17.52 14.34 15.42
C GLY A 126 16.64 15.56 15.13
N ALA A 127 16.04 15.65 13.94
CA ALA A 127 15.24 16.76 13.46
C ALA A 127 13.73 16.61 13.73
N VAL A 128 13.34 15.63 14.57
CA VAL A 128 11.96 15.39 15.01
C VAL A 128 11.87 15.65 16.51
N LEU A 129 10.99 16.57 16.88
CA LEU A 129 10.70 16.92 18.26
C LEU A 129 9.55 16.08 18.79
N LEU A 130 9.41 16.03 20.12
CA LEU A 130 8.23 15.41 20.75
C LEU A 130 6.93 16.08 20.28
N ALA A 131 6.95 17.39 20.06
CA ALA A 131 5.81 18.14 19.55
C ALA A 131 5.35 17.62 18.17
N ASP A 132 6.29 17.35 17.24
CA ASP A 132 5.96 16.81 15.92
C ASP A 132 5.23 15.45 16.01
N ILE A 133 5.61 14.61 16.99
CA ILE A 133 4.98 13.30 17.21
C ILE A 133 3.58 13.45 17.82
N VAL A 134 3.41 14.41 18.73
CA VAL A 134 2.09 14.72 19.31
C VAL A 134 1.16 15.23 18.21
N ASP A 135 1.61 16.20 17.40
CA ASP A 135 0.84 16.76 16.28
C ASP A 135 0.43 15.67 15.27
N LEU A 136 1.36 14.76 14.93
CA LEU A 136 1.07 13.61 14.06
C LEU A 136 0.02 12.67 14.67
N ALA A 137 0.13 12.36 15.96
CA ALA A 137 -0.81 11.47 16.65
C ALA A 137 -2.22 12.08 16.74
N GLU A 138 -2.30 13.39 17.01
CA GLU A 138 -3.56 14.13 17.03
C GLU A 138 -4.20 14.17 15.63
N LEU A 139 -3.43 14.51 14.59
CA LEU A 139 -3.90 14.50 13.20
C LEU A 139 -4.47 13.12 12.80
N VAL A 140 -3.75 12.04 13.09
CA VAL A 140 -4.21 10.67 12.79
C VAL A 140 -5.45 10.31 13.59
N GLY A 141 -5.50 10.68 14.87
CA GLY A 141 -6.64 10.44 15.75
C GLY A 141 -7.90 11.16 15.26
N GLU A 142 -7.79 12.44 14.94
CA GLU A 142 -8.89 13.26 14.41
C GLU A 142 -9.37 12.73 13.05
N PHE A 143 -8.45 12.40 12.15
CA PHE A 143 -8.78 11.80 10.86
C PHE A 143 -9.59 10.50 11.04
N HIS A 144 -9.12 9.58 11.89
CA HIS A 144 -9.85 8.34 12.19
C HIS A 144 -11.21 8.59 12.84
N ALA A 145 -11.34 9.61 13.70
CA ALA A 145 -12.59 9.96 14.35
C ALA A 145 -13.65 10.43 13.34
N GLN A 146 -13.25 11.18 12.31
CA GLN A 146 -14.14 11.75 11.29
C GLN A 146 -14.58 10.74 10.21
N LEU A 147 -13.84 9.65 10.01
CA LEU A 147 -14.19 8.65 9.00
C LEU A 147 -15.52 7.94 9.30
N PRO A 148 -16.32 7.62 8.27
CA PRO A 148 -17.55 6.86 8.44
C PRO A 148 -17.24 5.42 8.90
N ALA A 149 -18.14 4.87 9.72
CA ALA A 149 -18.10 3.45 10.05
C ALA A 149 -18.38 2.60 8.80
N ALA A 150 -17.78 1.41 8.75
CA ALA A 150 -18.09 0.41 7.76
C ALA A 150 -19.59 0.05 7.82
N PRO A 151 -20.24 -0.28 6.69
CA PRO A 151 -21.65 -0.63 6.66
C PRO A 151 -21.98 -1.74 7.66
N ALA A 152 -23.09 -1.59 8.39
CA ALA A 152 -23.47 -2.51 9.47
C ALA A 152 -23.67 -3.95 8.95
N ASP A 153 -24.19 -4.08 7.73
CA ASP A 153 -24.43 -5.32 7.00
C ASP A 153 -23.16 -5.91 6.35
N SER A 154 -22.05 -5.18 6.29
CA SER A 154 -20.77 -5.70 5.77
C SER A 154 -20.16 -6.76 6.69
N GLY A 155 -19.39 -7.71 6.14
CA GLY A 155 -18.61 -8.65 6.96
C GLY A 155 -17.43 -8.01 7.70
N LEU A 156 -17.03 -6.80 7.30
CA LEU A 156 -15.81 -6.13 7.76
C LEU A 156 -15.79 -5.94 9.28
N GLY A 157 -14.66 -6.31 9.88
CA GLY A 157 -14.42 -6.16 11.31
C GLY A 157 -15.32 -6.99 12.22
N THR A 158 -16.12 -7.92 11.68
CA THR A 158 -16.82 -8.91 12.51
C THR A 158 -15.80 -9.86 13.14
N ALA A 159 -16.10 -10.35 14.33
CA ALA A 159 -15.25 -11.34 15.00
C ALA A 159 -15.02 -12.58 14.12
N THR A 160 -16.03 -13.00 13.36
CA THR A 160 -15.94 -14.15 12.45
C THR A 160 -14.92 -13.91 11.33
N GLU A 161 -14.98 -12.75 10.64
CA GLU A 161 -14.02 -12.45 9.58
C GLU A 161 -12.59 -12.28 10.13
N ILE A 162 -12.44 -11.61 11.28
CA ILE A 162 -11.13 -11.42 11.92
C ILE A 162 -10.51 -12.78 12.26
N VAL A 163 -11.25 -13.68 12.90
CA VAL A 163 -10.77 -15.02 13.25
C VAL A 163 -10.46 -15.83 11.99
N ARG A 164 -11.28 -15.74 10.94
CA ARG A 164 -11.02 -16.41 9.67
C ARG A 164 -9.71 -15.93 9.03
N SER A 165 -9.43 -14.62 9.06
CA SER A 165 -8.16 -14.08 8.57
C SER A 165 -6.97 -14.61 9.39
N VAL A 166 -7.10 -14.70 10.72
CA VAL A 166 -6.07 -15.28 11.59
C VAL A 166 -5.84 -16.76 11.27
N GLU A 167 -6.91 -17.54 11.10
CA GLU A 167 -6.83 -18.97 10.73
C GLU A 167 -6.14 -19.17 9.37
N LYS A 168 -6.47 -18.35 8.37
CA LYS A 168 -5.82 -18.38 7.06
C LYS A 168 -4.32 -18.08 7.17
N ASN A 169 -3.96 -17.02 7.89
CA ASN A 169 -2.56 -16.65 8.09
C ASN A 169 -1.78 -17.75 8.83
N LEU A 170 -2.40 -18.37 9.84
CA LEU A 170 -1.82 -19.51 10.55
C LEU A 170 -1.59 -20.70 9.62
N ALA A 171 -2.56 -21.05 8.78
CA ALA A 171 -2.43 -22.16 7.83
C ALA A 171 -1.30 -21.92 6.81
N GLU A 172 -1.25 -20.73 6.22
CA GLU A 172 -0.22 -20.35 5.25
C GLU A 172 1.18 -20.32 5.90
N THR A 173 1.31 -19.74 7.10
CA THR A 173 2.60 -19.65 7.79
C THR A 173 3.05 -21.01 8.33
N ALA A 174 2.11 -21.85 8.79
CA ALA A 174 2.41 -23.21 9.25
C ALA A 174 2.96 -24.10 8.12
N ALA A 175 2.58 -23.87 6.86
CA ALA A 175 3.16 -24.58 5.73
C ALA A 175 4.66 -24.28 5.56
N ALA A 176 5.10 -23.07 5.91
CA ALA A 176 6.51 -22.67 5.85
C ALA A 176 7.31 -23.06 7.12
N VAL A 177 6.69 -22.98 8.30
CA VAL A 177 7.35 -23.24 9.61
C VAL A 177 6.51 -24.14 10.53
N PRO A 178 6.23 -25.40 10.14
CA PRO A 178 5.26 -26.25 10.82
C PRO A 178 5.61 -26.53 12.28
N ALA A 179 6.90 -26.65 12.61
CA ALA A 179 7.36 -26.89 13.98
C ALA A 179 7.05 -25.72 14.95
N LYS A 180 6.84 -24.50 14.44
CA LYS A 180 6.58 -23.30 15.27
C LYS A 180 5.11 -22.92 15.29
N LEU A 181 4.40 -23.06 14.16
CA LEU A 181 3.06 -22.52 13.97
C LEU A 181 2.02 -23.55 13.53
N GLY A 182 2.36 -24.84 13.51
CA GLY A 182 1.43 -25.90 13.19
C GLY A 182 0.20 -25.94 14.12
N PRO A 183 -0.83 -26.76 13.78
CA PRO A 183 -2.08 -26.87 14.54
C PRO A 183 -1.94 -27.17 16.03
N HIS A 184 -0.83 -27.77 16.43
CA HIS A 184 -0.54 -28.13 17.84
C HIS A 184 0.41 -27.15 18.54
N SER A 185 0.78 -26.04 17.88
CA SER A 185 1.61 -25.02 18.50
C SER A 185 0.84 -24.24 19.56
N THR A 186 1.56 -23.76 20.57
CA THR A 186 1.02 -22.87 21.60
C THR A 186 0.45 -21.59 20.98
N VAL A 187 1.11 -21.05 19.95
CA VAL A 187 0.66 -19.84 19.24
C VAL A 187 -0.68 -20.06 18.56
N HIS A 188 -0.83 -21.17 17.82
CA HIS A 188 -2.08 -21.50 17.15
C HIS A 188 -3.22 -21.62 18.17
N SER A 189 -3.01 -22.42 19.22
CA SER A 189 -4.01 -22.64 20.27
C SER A 189 -4.40 -21.33 20.96
N TYR A 190 -3.41 -20.51 21.30
CA TYR A 190 -3.60 -19.20 21.93
C TYR A 190 -4.46 -18.27 21.06
N LEU A 191 -4.13 -18.13 19.77
CA LEU A 191 -4.85 -17.22 18.87
C LEU A 191 -6.32 -17.61 18.69
N LEU A 192 -6.62 -18.91 18.58
CA LEU A 192 -8.00 -19.38 18.48
C LEU A 192 -8.78 -19.19 19.79
N GLU A 193 -8.13 -19.41 20.93
CA GLU A 193 -8.73 -19.14 22.24
C GLU A 193 -9.03 -17.64 22.42
N GLN A 194 -8.09 -16.77 22.05
CA GLN A 194 -8.32 -15.32 22.08
C GLN A 194 -9.44 -14.90 21.14
N GLY A 195 -9.54 -15.49 19.94
CA GLY A 195 -10.65 -15.26 19.02
C GLY A 195 -12.01 -15.57 19.63
N LYS A 196 -12.11 -16.70 20.35
CA LYS A 196 -13.34 -17.07 21.10
C LYS A 196 -13.61 -16.10 22.24
N ARG A 197 -12.60 -15.80 23.07
CA ARG A 197 -12.72 -14.92 24.24
C ARG A 197 -13.11 -13.49 23.86
N LEU A 198 -12.51 -12.96 22.79
CA LEU A 198 -12.70 -11.58 22.34
C LEU A 198 -13.89 -11.40 21.40
N LYS A 199 -14.59 -12.47 21.00
CA LYS A 199 -15.71 -12.42 20.05
C LYS A 199 -16.73 -11.33 20.40
N GLY A 200 -17.13 -11.23 21.67
CA GLY A 200 -18.06 -10.22 22.15
C GLY A 200 -17.50 -8.81 21.98
N ALA A 201 -16.27 -8.56 22.43
CA ALA A 201 -15.61 -7.27 22.35
C ALA A 201 -15.37 -6.82 20.90
N LEU A 202 -14.95 -7.73 20.00
CA LEU A 202 -14.75 -7.43 18.58
C LEU A 202 -16.07 -7.02 17.90
N ASN A 203 -17.15 -7.75 18.16
CA ASN A 203 -18.46 -7.39 17.62
C ASN A 203 -19.02 -6.10 18.23
N GLN A 204 -18.79 -5.85 19.53
CA GLN A 204 -19.16 -4.60 20.18
C GLN A 204 -18.41 -3.41 19.56
N ARG A 205 -17.12 -3.55 19.24
CA ARG A 205 -16.34 -2.53 18.52
C ARG A 205 -16.97 -2.21 17.17
N LYS A 206 -17.42 -3.22 16.42
CA LYS A 206 -18.15 -3.00 15.16
C LYS A 206 -19.46 -2.24 15.39
N GLN A 207 -20.26 -2.67 16.37
CA GLN A 207 -21.53 -2.00 16.72
C GLN A 207 -21.33 -0.54 17.16
N ALA A 208 -20.20 -0.25 17.83
CA ALA A 208 -19.83 1.10 18.23
C ALA A 208 -19.21 1.95 17.10
N GLY A 209 -19.19 1.46 15.85
CA GLY A 209 -18.68 2.22 14.70
C GLY A 209 -17.15 2.33 14.63
N ALA A 210 -16.41 1.47 15.33
CA ALA A 210 -14.95 1.52 15.37
C ALA A 210 -14.26 0.88 14.15
N ILE A 211 -15.01 0.25 13.24
CA ILE A 211 -14.48 -0.32 12.00
C ILE A 211 -14.62 0.73 10.92
N LYS A 212 -13.50 1.24 10.42
CA LYS A 212 -13.42 2.39 9.51
C LYS A 212 -12.31 2.17 8.49
N GLU A 213 -12.37 2.88 7.38
CA GLU A 213 -11.35 2.86 6.31
C GLU A 213 -10.12 3.71 6.68
N CYS A 214 -9.46 3.31 7.77
CA CYS A 214 -8.26 3.95 8.31
C CYS A 214 -6.97 3.44 7.63
N HIS A 215 -5.82 3.93 8.08
CA HIS A 215 -4.52 3.38 7.68
C HIS A 215 -4.28 2.04 8.36
N GLY A 216 -3.92 1.03 7.55
CA GLY A 216 -3.62 -0.32 8.05
C GLY A 216 -2.18 -0.50 8.55
N ASP A 217 -1.25 0.30 8.02
CA ASP A 217 0.17 0.28 8.39
C ASP A 217 0.75 1.68 8.23
N LEU A 218 1.12 2.31 9.34
CA LEU A 218 1.82 3.60 9.34
C LEU A 218 3.30 3.33 9.59
N HIS A 219 4.10 3.42 8.53
CA HIS A 219 5.54 3.31 8.60
C HIS A 219 6.23 4.65 8.31
N LEU A 220 7.42 4.83 8.88
CA LEU A 220 8.20 6.08 8.78
C LEU A 220 8.74 6.33 7.37
N GLU A 221 8.76 5.30 6.54
CA GLU A 221 9.27 5.33 5.17
C GLU A 221 8.21 5.64 4.09
N ASN A 222 7.01 6.05 4.49
CA ASN A 222 5.89 6.35 3.59
C ASN A 222 6.14 7.62 2.75
#